data_AF-A0A327VQS7-F1
#
_entry.id   AF-A0A327VQS7-F1
#
_cell.length_a   1.000
_cell.length_b   1.000
_cell.length_c   1.000
_cell.angle_alpha   90.00
_cell.angle_beta   90.00
_cell.angle_gamma   90.00
#
_symmetry.space_group_name_H-M   'P 1'
#
loop_
_entity.id
_entity.type
_entity.pdbx_description
1 polymer ?
#
loop_
_entity_poly.entity_id
_entity_poly.type
_entity_poly.pdbx_seq_one_letter_code
_entity_poly.pdbx_strand_id
1 'polypeptide(L)'
;MITVQNLRQSNLSLPPLTHQRVQELKQTPKGQRIMQEAFQAFPDLIKSLTNALQEKLDQYSSTRTLGADFSEGPTLETLVEEYQFLEFVQFVMFLKFKDEKNKEASGHTPGSLQANRA
;
A
#
# COMPACT_ATOMS: atom_id res chain seq x y z
N MET A 1 19.43 21.79 -30.21
CA MET A 1 18.88 20.43 -29.99
C MET A 1 19.70 19.80 -28.88
N ILE A 2 19.19 19.81 -27.64
CA ILE A 2 19.87 19.18 -26.50
C ILE A 2 19.54 17.70 -26.56
N THR A 3 20.58 16.88 -26.72
CA THR A 3 20.52 15.43 -26.84
C THR A 3 19.95 14.81 -25.57
N VAL A 4 18.78 14.18 -25.70
CA VAL A 4 18.07 13.39 -24.66
C VAL A 4 18.80 12.06 -24.43
N GLN A 5 20.10 12.09 -24.14
CA GLN A 5 20.95 10.90 -24.04
C GLN A 5 21.43 10.57 -22.62
N ASN A 6 20.87 11.18 -21.57
CA ASN A 6 21.29 10.91 -20.19
C ASN A 6 20.17 10.50 -19.21
N LEU A 7 19.00 10.12 -19.72
CA LEU A 7 18.15 9.16 -19.01
C LEU A 7 18.65 7.77 -19.37
N ARG A 8 19.84 7.40 -18.88
CA ARG A 8 20.11 5.98 -18.63
C ARG A 8 18.92 5.51 -17.80
N GLN A 9 18.13 4.62 -18.40
CA GLN A 9 17.26 3.67 -17.73
C GLN A 9 18.13 2.94 -16.71
N SER A 10 18.35 3.59 -15.58
CA SER A 10 18.85 2.93 -14.40
C SER A 10 17.75 1.94 -14.08
N ASN A 11 18.14 0.67 -13.98
CA ASN A 11 17.32 -0.44 -13.51
C ASN A 11 16.86 -0.16 -12.07
N LEU A 12 16.08 0.89 -11.86
CA LEU A 12 15.45 1.25 -10.61
C LEU A 12 14.29 0.28 -10.43
N SER A 13 14.64 -0.96 -10.10
CA SER A 13 13.67 -1.90 -9.56
C SER A 13 13.26 -1.35 -8.20
N LEU A 14 11.97 -1.04 -8.05
CA LEU A 14 11.41 -0.82 -6.73
C LEU A 14 11.60 -2.11 -5.91
N PRO A 15 12.01 -2.01 -4.64
CA PRO A 15 12.18 -3.18 -3.80
C PRO A 15 10.82 -3.86 -3.61
N PRO A 16 10.71 -5.18 -3.85
CA PRO A 16 9.44 -5.87 -3.67
C PRO A 16 9.04 -5.88 -2.20
N LEU A 17 7.74 -5.87 -1.92
CA LEU A 17 7.21 -6.11 -0.57
C LEU A 17 7.45 -7.55 -0.12
N THR A 18 8.58 -7.79 0.53
CA THR A 18 8.95 -9.11 1.08
C THR A 18 8.14 -9.43 2.35
N HIS A 19 8.04 -10.72 2.72
CA HIS A 19 7.40 -11.12 3.98
C HIS A 19 8.05 -10.47 5.20
N GLN A 20 9.38 -10.34 5.22
CA GLN A 20 10.09 -9.63 6.28
C GLN A 20 9.63 -8.16 6.34
N ARG A 21 9.59 -7.49 5.19
CA ARG A 21 9.19 -6.09 5.12
C ARG A 21 7.74 -5.88 5.56
N VAL A 22 6.83 -6.82 5.24
CA VAL A 22 5.46 -6.83 5.78
C VAL A 22 5.45 -6.86 7.31
N GLN A 23 6.30 -7.69 7.94
CA GLN A 23 6.37 -7.74 9.40
C GLN A 23 6.88 -6.44 9.99
N GLU A 24 7.89 -5.82 9.38
CA GLU A 24 8.42 -4.52 9.79
C GLU A 24 7.34 -3.42 9.67
N LEU A 25 6.67 -3.32 8.51
CA LEU A 25 5.64 -2.31 8.27
C LEU A 25 4.48 -2.46 9.26
N LYS A 26 4.08 -3.69 9.60
CA LYS A 26 3.04 -3.96 10.62
C LYS A 26 3.37 -3.37 12.00
N GLN A 27 4.66 -3.28 12.37
CA GLN A 27 5.07 -2.71 13.66
C GLN A 27 5.06 -1.18 13.67
N THR A 28 5.03 -0.53 12.50
CA THR A 28 4.98 0.93 12.44
C THR A 28 3.60 1.47 12.84
N PRO A 29 3.51 2.70 13.38
CA PRO A 29 2.22 3.32 13.67
C PRO A 29 1.30 3.42 12.45
N LYS A 30 1.86 3.71 11.27
CA LYS A 30 1.11 3.77 10.01
C LYS A 30 0.59 2.39 9.61
N GLY A 31 1.41 1.35 9.73
CA GLY A 31 1.00 -0.03 9.45
C GLY A 31 -0.07 -0.54 10.41
N GLN A 32 0.02 -0.21 11.70
CA GLN A 32 -1.01 -0.56 12.67
C GLN A 32 -2.36 0.10 12.33
N ARG A 33 -2.37 1.36 11.91
CA ARG A 33 -3.59 2.05 11.43
C ARG A 33 -4.18 1.34 10.22
N ILE A 34 -3.35 1.02 9.22
CA ILE A 34 -3.79 0.28 8.01
C ILE A 34 -4.39 -1.08 8.37
N MET A 35 -3.80 -1.80 9.32
CA MET A 35 -4.32 -3.11 9.77
C MET A 35 -5.70 -2.99 10.45
N GLN A 36 -5.94 -1.90 11.19
CA GLN A 36 -7.18 -1.62 11.90
C GLN A 36 -8.29 -1.10 10.97
N GLU A 37 -7.93 -0.59 9.78
CA GLU A 37 -8.88 -0.02 8.82
C GLU A 37 -9.99 -1.00 8.43
N ALA A 38 -11.22 -0.51 8.28
CA ALA A 38 -12.34 -1.32 7.83
C ALA A 38 -12.17 -1.68 6.35
N PHE A 39 -12.58 -2.90 5.92
CA PHE A 39 -12.45 -3.33 4.53
C PHE A 39 -13.07 -2.33 3.52
N GLN A 40 -14.22 -1.76 3.89
CA GLN A 40 -14.97 -0.78 3.10
C GLN A 40 -14.23 0.55 2.90
N ALA A 41 -13.28 0.89 3.78
CA ALA A 41 -12.52 2.15 3.71
C ALA A 41 -11.22 2.03 2.88
N PHE A 42 -10.82 0.82 2.47
CA PHE A 42 -9.61 0.60 1.66
C PHE A 42 -9.61 1.33 0.32
N PRO A 43 -10.71 1.40 -0.46
CA PRO A 43 -10.71 2.14 -1.72
C PRO A 43 -10.31 3.61 -1.54
N ASP A 44 -10.87 4.27 -0.52
CA ASP A 44 -10.55 5.67 -0.22
C ASP A 44 -9.14 5.83 0.35
N LEU A 45 -8.70 4.90 1.20
CA LEU A 45 -7.34 4.88 1.73
C LEU A 45 -6.29 4.73 0.61
N ILE A 46 -6.50 3.82 -0.34
CA ILE A 46 -5.61 3.61 -1.49
C ILE A 46 -5.56 4.90 -2.33
N LYS A 47 -6.71 5.52 -2.60
CA LYS A 47 -6.78 6.77 -3.36
C LYS A 47 -6.00 7.89 -2.66
N SER A 48 -6.20 8.04 -1.34
CA SER A 48 -5.50 9.05 -0.54
C SER A 48 -3.99 8.84 -0.56
N LEU A 49 -3.52 7.60 -0.39
CA LEU A 49 -2.08 7.29 -0.38
C LEU A 49 -1.45 7.45 -1.76
N THR A 50 -2.17 7.07 -2.82
CA THR A 50 -1.73 7.27 -4.21
C THR A 50 -1.54 8.75 -4.50
N ASN A 51 -2.52 9.58 -4.12
CA ASN A 51 -2.43 11.03 -4.31
C ASN A 51 -1.26 11.63 -3.53
N ALA A 52 -1.09 11.25 -2.26
CA ALA A 52 0.02 11.73 -1.45
C ALA A 52 1.40 11.31 -2.01
N LEU A 53 1.51 10.10 -2.57
CA LEU A 53 2.72 9.65 -3.25
C LEU A 53 2.99 10.47 -4.52
N GLN A 54 1.95 10.74 -5.32
CA GLN A 54 2.06 11.56 -6.52
C GLN A 54 2.54 12.98 -6.18
N GLU A 55 1.96 13.62 -5.17
CA GLU A 55 2.36 14.96 -4.72
C GLU A 55 3.85 14.99 -4.30
N LYS A 56 4.30 13.98 -3.57
CA LYS A 56 5.72 13.87 -3.17
C LYS A 56 6.65 13.61 -4.36
N LEU A 57 6.21 12.83 -5.34
CA LEU A 57 6.97 12.61 -6.59
C LEU A 57 7.08 13.90 -7.40
N ASP A 58 6.00 14.67 -7.49
CA ASP A 58 5.97 15.95 -8.18
C ASP A 58 6.92 16.95 -7.51
N GLN A 59 6.89 17.02 -6.17
CA GLN A 59 7.84 17.81 -5.38
C GLN A 59 9.30 17.38 -5.61
N TYR A 60 9.58 16.07 -5.56
CA TYR A 60 10.92 15.53 -5.79
C TYR A 60 11.44 15.85 -7.19
N SER A 61 10.58 15.78 -8.21
CA SER A 61 10.95 16.12 -9.58
C SER A 61 11.22 17.63 -9.74
N SER A 62 10.43 18.47 -9.06
CA SER A 62 10.55 19.92 -9.10
C SER A 62 11.82 20.41 -8.40
N THR A 63 12.14 19.90 -7.20
CA THR A 63 13.38 20.26 -6.49
C THR A 63 14.62 19.84 -7.25
N ARG A 64 14.60 18.67 -7.89
CA ARG A 64 15.72 18.15 -8.70
C ARG A 64 15.96 18.98 -9.97
N THR A 65 14.91 19.54 -10.58
CA THR A 65 15.03 20.36 -11.79
C THR A 65 15.47 21.80 -11.49
N LEU A 66 15.13 22.33 -10.32
CA LEU A 66 15.46 23.69 -9.89
C LEU A 66 16.86 23.83 -9.27
N GLY A 67 17.58 22.74 -9.00
CA GLY A 67 18.93 22.79 -8.41
C GLY A 67 18.96 23.42 -7.01
N ALA A 68 17.81 23.47 -6.34
CA ALA A 68 17.67 23.97 -4.97
C ALA A 68 18.39 23.02 -4.00
N ASP A 69 18.91 23.55 -2.88
CA ASP A 69 19.54 22.76 -1.83
C ASP A 69 18.62 21.59 -1.45
N PHE A 70 19.11 20.36 -1.64
CA PHE A 70 18.37 19.10 -1.45
C PHE A 70 17.94 18.84 0.01
N SER A 71 18.08 19.82 0.90
CA SER A 71 17.87 19.66 2.34
C SER A 71 16.40 19.72 2.76
N GLU A 72 15.49 20.26 1.95
CA GLU A 72 14.07 20.45 2.34
C GLU A 72 13.07 19.57 1.56
N GLY A 73 13.50 18.84 0.53
CA GLY A 73 12.63 18.03 -0.31
C GLY A 73 12.46 16.58 0.16
N PRO A 74 11.39 15.87 -0.28
CA PRO A 74 11.24 14.44 -0.02
C PRO A 74 12.44 13.68 -0.59
N THR A 75 13.03 12.76 0.19
CA THR A 75 14.16 11.95 -0.29
C THR A 75 13.67 10.74 -1.08
N LEU A 76 14.55 10.15 -1.90
CA LEU A 76 14.24 8.92 -2.61
C LEU A 76 13.84 7.78 -1.66
N GLU A 77 14.47 7.70 -0.47
CA GLU A 77 14.14 6.72 0.56
C GLU A 77 12.71 6.89 1.08
N THR A 78 12.29 8.14 1.35
CA THR A 78 10.91 8.44 1.76
C THR A 78 9.89 8.06 0.68
N LEU A 79 10.21 8.28 -0.60
CA LEU A 79 9.33 7.89 -1.72
C LEU A 79 9.20 6.37 -1.83
N VAL A 80 10.30 5.64 -1.67
CA VAL A 80 10.31 4.17 -1.66
C VAL A 80 9.49 3.64 -0.49
N GLU A 81 9.61 4.25 0.69
CA GLU A 81 8.82 3.86 1.85
C GLU A 81 7.31 4.10 1.62
N GLU A 82 6.93 5.25 1.06
CA GLU A 82 5.52 5.54 0.72
C GLU A 82 4.95 4.54 -0.29
N TYR A 83 5.75 4.16 -1.30
CA TYR A 83 5.39 3.09 -2.24
C TYR A 83 5.18 1.74 -1.53
N GLN A 84 6.07 1.36 -0.61
CA GLN A 84 5.94 0.12 0.15
C GLN A 84 4.69 0.10 1.04
N PHE A 85 4.29 1.24 1.59
CA PHE A 85 3.02 1.34 2.31
C PHE A 85 1.81 1.16 1.38
N LEU A 86 1.88 1.63 0.13
CA LEU A 86 0.84 1.41 -0.85
C LEU A 86 0.67 -0.09 -1.18
N GLU A 87 1.78 -0.80 -1.42
CA GLU A 87 1.75 -2.25 -1.61
C GLU A 87 1.23 -2.98 -0.36
N PHE A 88 1.63 -2.51 0.83
CA PHE A 88 1.17 -3.09 2.10
C PHE A 88 -0.34 -2.95 2.29
N VAL A 89 -0.93 -1.81 1.90
CA VAL A 89 -2.39 -1.60 1.97
C VAL A 89 -3.11 -2.59 1.06
N GLN A 90 -2.62 -2.81 -0.16
CA GLN A 90 -3.19 -3.80 -1.08
C GLN A 90 -3.09 -5.23 -0.51
N PHE A 91 -1.95 -5.56 0.11
CA PHE A 91 -1.77 -6.84 0.80
C PHE A 91 -2.78 -7.03 1.94
N VAL A 92 -2.99 -6.01 2.79
CA VAL A 92 -3.97 -6.08 3.89
C VAL A 92 -5.40 -6.16 3.36
N MET A 93 -5.73 -5.42 2.31
CA MET A 93 -7.03 -5.49 1.63
C MET A 93 -7.31 -6.91 1.13
N PHE A 94 -6.32 -7.56 0.51
CA PHE A 94 -6.45 -8.94 0.05
C PHE A 94 -6.68 -9.92 1.20
N LEU A 95 -5.99 -9.76 2.33
CA LEU A 95 -6.22 -10.59 3.52
C LEU A 95 -7.64 -10.44 4.05
N LYS A 96 -8.13 -9.20 4.18
CA LYS A 96 -9.49 -8.93 4.67
C LYS A 96 -10.56 -9.46 3.72
N PHE A 97 -10.35 -9.32 2.41
CA PHE A 97 -11.22 -9.92 1.40
C PHE A 97 -11.34 -11.43 1.56
N LYS A 98 -10.20 -12.13 1.76
CA LYS A 98 -10.20 -13.57 2.00
C LYS A 98 -10.97 -13.94 3.28
N ASP A 99 -10.80 -13.17 4.34
CA ASP A 99 -11.51 -13.39 5.60
C ASP A 99 -13.02 -13.20 5.46
N GLU A 100 -13.46 -12.20 4.70
CA GLU A 100 -14.88 -12.00 4.39
C GLU A 100 -15.46 -13.17 3.59
N LYS A 101 -14.75 -13.64 2.55
CA LYS A 101 -15.19 -14.80 1.76
C LYS A 101 -15.27 -16.08 2.58
N ASN A 102 -14.32 -16.29 3.50
CA ASN A 102 -14.34 -17.44 4.40
C ASN A 102 -15.51 -17.38 5.40
N LYS A 103 -15.90 -16.19 5.86
CA LYS A 103 -17.08 -16.00 6.72
C LYS A 103 -18.38 -16.26 5.98
N GLU A 104 -18.49 -15.83 4.72
CA GLU A 104 -19.64 -16.14 3.87
C GLU A 104 -19.77 -17.65 3.62
N ALA A 105 -18.66 -18.35 3.40
CA ALA A 105 -18.63 -19.80 3.20
C ALA A 105 -18.97 -20.59 4.48
N SER A 106 -18.59 -20.09 5.66
CA SER A 106 -18.88 -20.72 6.95
C SER A 106 -20.24 -20.31 7.55
N GLY A 107 -20.83 -19.21 7.08
CA GLY A 107 -22.18 -18.76 7.43
C GLY A 107 -23.31 -19.47 6.67
N HIS A 108 -23.00 -20.29 5.66
CA HIS A 108 -23.98 -21.10 4.94
C HIS A 108 -24.13 -22.50 5.58
N THR A 109 -24.52 -22.53 6.86
CA THR A 109 -25.16 -23.71 7.44
C THR A 109 -26.67 -23.51 7.33
N PRO A 110 -27.40 -24.27 6.49
CA PRO A 110 -28.85 -24.29 6.57
C PRO A 110 -29.24 -25.02 7.85
N GLY A 111 -29.48 -24.26 8.91
CA GLY A 111 -30.16 -24.75 10.10
C GLY A 111 -31.62 -25.03 9.78
N SER A 112 -31.95 -26.25 9.37
CA SER A 112 -33.30 -26.82 9.56
C SER A 112 -33.32 -28.32 9.27
N LEU A 113 -32.94 -29.14 10.25
CA LEU A 113 -33.62 -30.41 10.46
C LEU A 113 -33.95 -30.49 11.96
N GLN A 114 -35.11 -29.92 12.29
CA GLN A 114 -35.99 -30.52 13.28
C GLN A 114 -36.04 -32.03 13.00
N ALA A 115 -35.63 -32.83 13.98
CA ALA A 115 -36.12 -34.19 14.11
C ALA A 115 -36.44 -34.40 15.59
N ASN A 116 -37.68 -34.02 15.94
CA ASN A 116 -38.43 -34.68 17.00
C ASN A 116 -38.26 -36.19 16.86
N ARG A 117 -37.72 -36.86 17.87
CA ARG A 117 -38.15 -38.21 18.24
C ARG A 117 -38.11 -38.34 19.76
N ALA A 118 -39.32 -38.26 20.31
CA ALA A 118 -39.70 -38.93 21.55
C ALA A 118 -39.54 -40.45 21.42
#